data_AF-A0A285NUU7-F1
#
_entry.id   AF-A0A285NUU7-F1
#
_cell.length_a   1.000
_cell.length_b   1.000
_cell.length_c   1.000
_cell.angle_alpha   90.00
_cell.angle_beta   90.00
_cell.angle_gamma   90.00
#
_symmetry.space_group_name_H-M   'P 1'
#
loop_
_entity.id
_entity.type
_entity.pdbx_description
1 polymer ?
#
loop_
_entity_poly.entity_id
_entity_poly.type
_entity_poly.pdbx_seq_one_letter_code
_entity_poly.pdbx_strand_id
1 'polypeptide(L)'
;MDLPDSLDAVVPLLLGSKLRIAGTVALSVVVVIGAAAGLGVLGVPSVAAVDNEFAGVNNSTTTIETDLVVSNPNPVGITLGDVRIDYTVSMNDVRVATGDREGVSLAPGNSTTELTTQMDNQQIPPWFASHVRNGEQSQLTVDANVTAERLGRSKQFTITRPIQTDLLGQFSSNETRPVRADDSALTGSPLVESPVMYVNETDAEWGAVTSEETPINVDFVAYNPQDYPLTVSSIDYEITMNDVLVGQGSSETNAAIPSEATERVQTRTAITNANLDEWWASHLENDQVTDLQIRFYATVEVEGQSFRVPVRALDHQDTIETHIFEDNAS
;
A
#
# COMPACT_ATOMS: atom_id res chain seq x y z
N MET A 1 33.63 -46.07 20.86
CA MET A 1 32.42 -46.03 20.02
C MET A 1 31.90 -44.62 20.21
N ASP A 2 32.58 -43.73 19.51
CA ASP A 2 32.53 -42.29 19.68
C ASP A 2 31.38 -41.72 18.86
N LEU A 3 30.57 -40.90 19.51
CA LEU A 3 29.72 -39.92 18.86
C LEU A 3 30.25 -38.56 19.32
N PRO A 4 30.72 -37.68 18.41
CA PRO A 4 31.00 -36.31 18.78
C PRO A 4 29.74 -35.44 18.63
N ASP A 5 29.52 -34.62 19.66
CA ASP A 5 28.79 -33.36 19.62
C ASP A 5 29.37 -32.43 18.56
N SER A 6 28.50 -31.81 17.75
CA SER A 6 28.62 -30.40 17.33
C SER A 6 27.42 -30.02 16.46
N LEU A 7 26.40 -29.42 17.08
CA LEU A 7 25.57 -28.41 16.43
C LEU A 7 26.32 -27.09 16.62
N ASP A 8 27.03 -26.62 15.60
CA ASP A 8 27.52 -25.25 15.56
C ASP A 8 27.62 -24.74 14.12
N ALA A 9 26.94 -23.61 13.91
CA ALA A 9 27.28 -22.49 13.04
C ALA A 9 27.51 -22.74 11.54
N VAL A 10 26.49 -22.42 10.73
CA VAL A 10 26.72 -21.81 9.42
C VAL A 10 26.45 -20.32 9.56
N VAL A 11 27.54 -19.56 9.66
CA VAL A 11 27.57 -18.09 9.60
C VAL A 11 27.29 -17.64 8.15
N PRO A 12 26.41 -16.64 7.91
CA PRO A 12 26.29 -16.04 6.59
C PRO A 12 27.49 -15.11 6.35
N LEU A 13 28.24 -15.37 5.28
CA LEU A 13 29.35 -14.54 4.86
C LEU A 13 28.81 -13.33 4.07
N LEU A 14 28.60 -12.21 4.77
CA LEU A 14 28.35 -10.90 4.16
C LEU A 14 29.68 -10.30 3.67
N LEU A 15 29.83 -10.11 2.36
CA LEU A 15 30.87 -9.26 1.77
C LEU A 15 30.32 -8.51 0.54
N GLY A 16 30.27 -7.18 0.63
CA GLY A 16 30.17 -6.28 -0.54
C GLY A 16 29.07 -5.21 -0.44
N SER A 17 29.46 -4.00 -0.04
CA SER A 17 28.57 -2.86 0.26
C SER A 17 27.80 -2.29 -0.94
N LYS A 18 26.47 -2.48 -0.92
CA LYS A 18 25.41 -1.47 -1.08
C LYS A 18 24.24 -2.03 -0.25
N LEU A 19 23.51 -1.23 0.54
CA LEU A 19 22.36 -1.75 1.28
C LEU A 19 21.41 -2.42 0.29
N ARG A 20 21.34 -3.75 0.34
CA ARG A 20 20.27 -4.54 -0.26
C ARG A 20 19.20 -4.58 0.81
N ILE A 21 18.09 -3.88 0.59
CA ILE A 21 16.88 -4.05 1.39
C ILE A 21 16.39 -5.45 1.00
N ALA A 22 16.78 -6.45 1.78
CA ALA A 22 16.57 -7.85 1.46
C ALA A 22 15.27 -8.32 2.13
N GLY A 23 14.14 -8.00 1.50
CA GLY A 23 12.90 -8.72 1.70
C GLY A 23 12.91 -9.97 0.82
N THR A 24 13.59 -11.04 1.25
CA THR A 24 13.59 -12.31 0.50
C THR A 24 12.26 -13.03 0.72
N VAL A 25 11.33 -12.92 -0.22
CA VAL A 25 10.06 -13.66 -0.20
C VAL A 25 10.09 -14.72 -1.30
N ALA A 26 10.10 -15.98 -0.87
CA ALA A 26 10.07 -17.12 -1.77
C ALA A 26 8.62 -17.43 -2.15
N LEU A 27 8.28 -17.33 -3.44
CA LEU A 27 6.94 -17.63 -3.93
C LEU A 27 6.98 -18.94 -4.76
N SER A 28 6.09 -19.87 -4.43
CA SER A 28 6.04 -21.18 -5.09
C SER A 28 4.83 -21.28 -6.02
N VAL A 29 4.86 -20.54 -7.14
CA VAL A 29 3.84 -20.74 -8.21
C VAL A 29 4.30 -21.86 -9.14
N VAL A 30 3.64 -23.02 -9.07
CA VAL A 30 3.81 -24.08 -10.07
C VAL A 30 2.96 -23.74 -11.31
N VAL A 31 3.49 -22.90 -12.20
CA VAL A 31 2.89 -22.68 -13.54
C VAL A 31 3.42 -23.76 -14.50
N VAL A 32 2.55 -24.64 -15.01
CA VAL A 32 2.96 -25.56 -16.08
C VAL A 32 3.19 -24.75 -17.36
N ILE A 33 4.45 -24.53 -17.75
CA ILE A 33 4.78 -23.93 -19.04
C ILE A 33 4.40 -24.94 -20.11
N GLY A 34 3.28 -24.72 -20.79
CA GLY A 34 2.79 -25.57 -21.87
C GLY A 34 3.65 -25.54 -23.15
N ALA A 35 4.96 -25.75 -23.05
CA ALA A 35 5.87 -25.88 -24.17
C ALA A 35 6.25 -27.35 -24.40
N ALA A 36 5.89 -27.86 -25.58
CA ALA A 36 6.36 -29.10 -26.21
C ALA A 36 5.71 -30.44 -25.81
N ALA A 37 4.39 -30.59 -25.99
CA ALA A 37 3.86 -31.87 -26.44
C ALA A 37 3.97 -31.96 -27.98
N GLY A 38 5.05 -32.60 -28.46
CA GLY A 38 5.26 -32.82 -29.89
C GLY A 38 6.10 -34.05 -30.27
N LEU A 39 6.68 -34.79 -29.32
CA LEU A 39 7.60 -35.89 -29.63
C LEU A 39 7.51 -37.04 -28.61
N GLY A 40 6.31 -37.58 -28.35
CA GLY A 40 6.07 -38.98 -27.89
C GLY A 40 6.78 -39.58 -26.66
N VAL A 41 7.75 -38.92 -26.01
CA VAL A 41 8.57 -39.46 -24.90
C VAL A 41 9.15 -38.36 -23.98
N LEU A 42 8.81 -37.08 -24.20
CA LEU A 42 9.37 -35.94 -23.46
C LEU A 42 8.33 -35.32 -22.52
N GLY A 43 8.71 -35.07 -21.27
CA GLY A 43 7.88 -34.39 -20.27
C GLY A 43 7.83 -32.88 -20.51
N VAL A 44 6.74 -32.24 -20.10
CA VAL A 44 6.53 -30.79 -20.28
C VAL A 44 7.28 -30.03 -19.19
N PRO A 45 8.15 -29.05 -19.52
CA PRO A 45 8.76 -28.18 -18.53
C PRO A 45 7.70 -27.46 -17.69
N SER A 46 7.95 -27.27 -16.41
CA SER A 46 7.05 -26.55 -15.50
C SER A 46 7.83 -25.56 -14.68
N VAL A 47 7.23 -24.42 -14.36
CA VAL A 47 7.72 -23.57 -13.28
C VAL A 47 7.59 -24.35 -11.98
N ALA A 48 8.68 -24.44 -11.23
CA ALA A 48 8.76 -25.07 -9.93
C ALA A 48 8.65 -24.03 -8.79
N ALA A 49 9.21 -22.84 -9.00
CA ALA A 49 9.15 -21.71 -8.08
C ALA A 49 9.28 -20.39 -8.86
N VAL A 50 8.78 -19.31 -8.26
CA VAL A 50 8.85 -17.94 -8.75
C VAL A 50 9.14 -17.06 -7.56
N ASP A 51 10.37 -16.67 -7.30
CA ASP A 51 10.68 -15.78 -6.18
C ASP A 51 10.67 -14.34 -6.66
N ASN A 52 10.10 -13.41 -5.91
CA ASN A 52 10.01 -11.99 -6.30
C ASN A 52 10.52 -11.10 -5.18
N GLU A 53 11.29 -10.09 -5.52
CA GLU A 53 11.73 -9.07 -4.58
C GLU A 53 11.74 -7.68 -5.21
N PHE A 54 11.52 -6.66 -4.37
CA PHE A 54 11.75 -5.28 -4.76
C PHE A 54 13.25 -4.99 -4.67
N ALA A 55 13.92 -4.90 -5.81
CA ALA A 55 15.37 -4.71 -5.88
C ALA A 55 15.80 -3.23 -5.79
N GLY A 56 14.89 -2.30 -6.04
CA GLY A 56 15.13 -0.88 -5.86
C GLY A 56 13.95 -0.02 -6.25
N VAL A 57 13.74 1.08 -5.52
CA VAL A 57 12.67 2.03 -5.79
C VAL A 57 13.24 3.45 -5.82
N ASN A 58 12.68 4.28 -6.70
CA ASN A 58 12.85 5.73 -6.71
C ASN A 58 11.50 6.37 -7.06
N ASN A 59 11.39 7.70 -7.07
CA ASN A 59 10.10 8.38 -7.31
C ASN A 59 9.40 7.96 -8.62
N SER A 60 10.15 7.62 -9.67
CA SER A 60 9.57 7.30 -10.99
C SER A 60 9.47 5.82 -11.32
N THR A 61 10.26 4.97 -10.67
CA THR A 61 10.37 3.56 -11.07
C THR A 61 10.61 2.66 -9.88
N THR A 62 9.88 1.54 -9.87
CA THR A 62 10.10 0.41 -8.97
C THR A 62 10.69 -0.75 -9.78
N THR A 63 11.80 -1.32 -9.32
CA THR A 63 12.45 -2.49 -9.93
C THR A 63 12.06 -3.72 -9.14
N ILE A 64 11.54 -4.73 -9.85
CA ILE A 64 11.22 -6.04 -9.30
C ILE A 64 12.17 -7.04 -9.95
N GLU A 65 12.90 -7.79 -9.13
CA GLU A 65 13.69 -8.93 -9.57
C GLU A 65 12.87 -10.21 -9.32
N THR A 66 12.80 -11.06 -10.34
CA THR A 66 12.05 -12.31 -10.29
C THR A 66 12.96 -13.47 -10.65
N ASP A 67 13.10 -14.43 -9.74
CA ASP A 67 13.79 -15.69 -9.97
C ASP A 67 12.79 -16.77 -10.38
N LEU A 68 12.79 -17.08 -11.68
CA LEU A 68 11.95 -18.12 -12.24
C LEU A 68 12.69 -19.47 -12.26
N VAL A 69 12.32 -20.39 -11.37
CA VAL A 69 12.85 -21.75 -11.38
C VAL A 69 12.01 -22.61 -12.30
N VAL A 70 12.57 -23.04 -13.42
CA VAL A 70 11.92 -23.94 -14.39
C VAL A 70 12.52 -25.33 -14.28
N SER A 71 11.67 -26.33 -14.05
CA SER A 71 12.03 -27.74 -14.06
C SER A 71 11.80 -28.34 -15.44
N ASN A 72 12.88 -28.82 -16.06
CA ASN A 72 12.84 -29.58 -17.30
C ASN A 72 12.99 -31.08 -16.99
N PRO A 73 11.92 -31.88 -17.09
CA PRO A 73 11.97 -33.32 -16.78
C PRO A 73 12.72 -34.13 -17.84
N ASN A 74 13.19 -33.53 -18.93
CA ASN A 74 13.83 -34.22 -20.03
C ASN A 74 15.33 -34.41 -19.77
N PRO A 75 15.91 -35.57 -20.12
CA PRO A 75 17.34 -35.86 -19.93
C PRO A 75 18.25 -35.05 -20.86
N VAL A 76 17.68 -34.25 -21.76
CA VAL A 76 18.38 -33.36 -22.69
C VAL A 76 17.96 -31.91 -22.44
N GLY A 77 18.94 -31.01 -22.50
CA GLY A 77 18.67 -29.58 -22.40
C GLY A 77 17.89 -29.08 -23.63
N ILE A 78 17.02 -28.11 -23.41
CA ILE A 78 16.25 -27.45 -24.46
C ILE A 78 16.73 -26.00 -24.51
N THR A 79 17.47 -25.64 -25.55
CA THR A 79 17.74 -24.24 -25.86
C THR A 79 16.55 -23.70 -26.62
N LEU A 80 15.69 -22.98 -25.93
CA LEU A 80 14.57 -22.26 -26.52
C LEU A 80 15.06 -20.89 -26.98
N GLY A 81 16.04 -20.87 -27.90
CA GLY A 81 16.59 -19.63 -28.46
C GLY A 81 15.55 -18.77 -29.20
N ASP A 82 14.43 -19.38 -29.60
CA ASP A 82 13.31 -18.71 -30.28
C ASP A 82 12.03 -18.67 -29.40
N VAL A 83 12.17 -18.83 -28.08
CA VAL A 83 11.06 -18.57 -27.16
C VAL A 83 11.18 -17.17 -26.60
N ARG A 84 10.11 -16.42 -26.83
CA ARG A 84 9.89 -15.07 -26.32
C ARG A 84 8.77 -15.11 -25.29
N ILE A 85 9.01 -14.49 -24.15
CA ILE A 85 8.02 -14.27 -23.11
C ILE A 85 7.76 -12.78 -23.08
N ASP A 86 6.54 -12.36 -23.35
CA ASP A 86 6.09 -10.98 -23.15
C ASP A 86 5.09 -10.99 -22.00
N TYR A 87 5.17 -10.06 -21.05
CA TYR A 87 4.21 -9.96 -19.97
C TYR A 87 3.82 -8.53 -19.65
N THR A 88 2.59 -8.38 -19.15
CA THR A 88 2.03 -7.11 -18.66
C THR A 88 1.57 -7.33 -17.23
N VAL A 89 1.93 -6.41 -16.34
CA VAL A 89 1.44 -6.34 -14.97
C VAL A 89 0.45 -5.18 -14.88
N SER A 90 -0.72 -5.46 -14.34
CA SER A 90 -1.76 -4.47 -14.09
C SER A 90 -2.36 -4.61 -12.71
N MET A 91 -2.89 -3.52 -12.16
CA MET A 91 -3.59 -3.50 -10.89
C MET A 91 -4.91 -2.76 -11.11
N ASN A 92 -6.05 -3.46 -11.00
CA ASN A 92 -7.37 -2.93 -11.40
C ASN A 92 -7.37 -2.35 -12.83
N ASP A 93 -6.84 -3.12 -13.78
CA ASP A 93 -6.69 -2.75 -15.20
C ASP A 93 -5.76 -1.55 -15.47
N VAL A 94 -5.18 -0.93 -14.44
CA VAL A 94 -4.11 0.05 -14.59
C VAL A 94 -2.82 -0.70 -14.86
N ARG A 95 -2.31 -0.62 -16.09
CA ARG A 95 -1.02 -1.20 -16.45
C ARG A 95 0.08 -0.46 -15.69
N VAL A 96 0.82 -1.20 -14.86
CA VAL A 96 1.92 -0.65 -14.04
C VAL A 96 3.29 -1.08 -14.56
N ALA A 97 3.38 -2.23 -15.25
CA ALA A 97 4.64 -2.69 -15.83
C ALA A 97 4.43 -3.51 -17.09
N THR A 98 5.48 -3.57 -17.91
CA THR A 98 5.63 -4.52 -19.01
C THR A 98 7.05 -5.04 -18.99
N GLY A 99 7.23 -6.31 -19.36
CA GLY A 99 8.55 -6.86 -19.58
C GLY A 99 8.54 -7.88 -20.69
N ASP A 100 9.73 -8.14 -21.21
CA ASP A 100 9.96 -9.17 -22.21
C ASP A 100 11.27 -9.91 -21.93
N ARG A 101 11.29 -11.18 -22.33
CA ARG A 101 12.48 -12.03 -22.25
C ARG A 101 12.59 -12.87 -23.49
N GLU A 102 13.73 -12.77 -24.15
CA GLU A 102 14.10 -13.62 -25.28
C GLU A 102 15.15 -14.65 -24.86
N GLY A 103 14.97 -15.89 -25.34
CA GLY A 103 15.95 -16.95 -25.18
C GLY A 103 15.99 -17.53 -23.77
N VAL A 104 15.35 -18.69 -23.59
CA VAL A 104 15.44 -19.46 -22.34
C VAL A 104 16.18 -20.76 -22.61
N SER A 105 17.32 -20.94 -21.96
CA SER A 105 18.04 -22.22 -22.02
C SER A 105 17.71 -23.03 -20.78
N LEU A 106 17.03 -24.16 -20.97
CA LEU A 106 16.65 -25.06 -19.89
C LEU A 106 17.59 -26.27 -19.91
N ALA A 107 18.48 -26.37 -18.94
CA ALA A 107 19.24 -27.60 -18.71
C ALA A 107 18.29 -28.73 -18.24
N PRO A 108 18.70 -30.01 -18.29
CA PRO A 108 17.97 -31.06 -17.57
C PRO A 108 17.85 -30.73 -16.08
N GLY A 109 16.67 -30.95 -15.48
CA GLY A 109 16.40 -30.60 -14.08
C GLY A 109 16.01 -29.13 -13.89
N ASN A 110 16.33 -28.56 -12.73
CA ASN A 110 15.95 -27.19 -12.39
C ASN A 110 16.94 -26.19 -12.97
N SER A 111 16.43 -25.15 -13.62
CA SER A 111 17.19 -24.00 -14.12
C SER A 111 16.54 -22.72 -13.61
N THR A 112 17.32 -21.80 -13.07
CA THR A 112 16.85 -20.48 -12.64
C THR A 112 17.05 -19.46 -13.76
N THR A 113 16.02 -18.65 -14.02
CA THR A 113 16.07 -17.52 -14.96
C THR A 113 15.70 -16.25 -14.21
N GLU A 114 16.65 -15.33 -14.10
CA GLU A 114 16.43 -13.99 -13.55
C GLU A 114 15.67 -13.12 -14.56
N LEU A 115 14.62 -12.46 -14.11
CA LEU A 115 13.86 -11.47 -14.85
C LEU A 115 13.88 -10.15 -14.08
N THR A 116 14.06 -9.04 -14.78
CA THR A 116 13.99 -7.71 -14.20
C THR A 116 12.79 -6.98 -14.78
N THR A 117 11.84 -6.60 -13.93
CA THR A 117 10.67 -5.82 -14.31
C THR A 117 10.83 -4.39 -13.80
N GLN A 118 10.55 -3.41 -14.65
CA GLN A 118 10.44 -2.00 -14.24
C GLN A 118 8.98 -1.60 -14.24
N MET A 119 8.50 -1.17 -13.08
CA MET A 119 7.17 -0.63 -12.85
C MET A 119 7.21 0.89 -12.86
N ASP A 120 6.26 1.51 -13.56
CA ASP A 120 6.10 2.96 -13.66
C ASP A 120 5.32 3.49 -12.46
N ASN A 121 5.97 4.26 -11.59
CA ASN A 121 5.33 4.81 -10.40
C ASN A 121 4.30 5.90 -10.71
N GLN A 122 4.31 6.49 -11.92
CA GLN A 122 3.26 7.42 -12.35
C GLN A 122 1.89 6.74 -12.48
N GLN A 123 1.88 5.41 -12.49
CA GLN A 123 0.67 4.59 -12.50
C GLN A 123 0.13 4.29 -11.09
N ILE A 124 0.86 4.64 -10.02
CA ILE A 124 0.38 4.51 -8.64
C ILE A 124 -0.83 5.40 -8.35
N PRO A 125 -0.83 6.72 -8.64
CA PRO A 125 -2.00 7.56 -8.41
C PRO A 125 -3.29 7.04 -9.09
N PRO A 126 -3.32 6.68 -10.39
CA PRO A 126 -4.53 6.13 -11.00
C PRO A 126 -4.90 4.75 -10.46
N TRP A 127 -3.93 3.91 -10.09
CA TRP A 127 -4.19 2.64 -9.42
C TRP A 127 -4.84 2.83 -8.05
N PHE A 128 -4.25 3.64 -7.17
CA PHE A 128 -4.78 3.92 -5.83
C PHE A 128 -6.20 4.48 -5.91
N ALA A 129 -6.44 5.42 -6.83
CA ALA A 129 -7.76 5.96 -7.07
C ALA A 129 -8.77 4.88 -7.51
N SER A 130 -8.34 3.89 -8.30
CA SER A 130 -9.19 2.74 -8.67
C SER A 130 -9.43 1.78 -7.50
N HIS A 131 -8.42 1.57 -6.65
CA HIS A 131 -8.47 0.73 -5.47
C HIS A 131 -9.51 1.25 -4.47
N VAL A 132 -9.45 2.54 -4.13
CA VAL A 132 -10.40 3.20 -3.24
C VAL A 132 -11.83 3.16 -3.81
N ARG A 133 -12.00 3.44 -5.11
CA ARG A 133 -13.33 3.34 -5.77
C ARG A 133 -13.93 1.93 -5.69
N ASN A 134 -13.09 0.91 -5.63
CA ASN A 134 -13.49 -0.49 -5.51
C ASN A 134 -13.63 -0.93 -4.04
N GLY A 135 -13.72 0.01 -3.09
CA GLY A 135 -13.85 -0.29 -1.67
C GLY A 135 -12.59 -0.91 -1.10
N GLU A 136 -11.44 -0.30 -1.42
CA GLU A 136 -10.11 -0.73 -0.97
C GLU A 136 -9.77 -2.15 -1.41
N GLN A 137 -10.16 -2.48 -2.65
CA GLN A 137 -9.90 -3.77 -3.27
C GLN A 137 -9.23 -3.58 -4.63
N SER A 138 -8.14 -4.30 -4.83
CA SER A 138 -7.41 -4.34 -6.08
C SER A 138 -7.17 -5.77 -6.53
N GLN A 139 -7.19 -6.02 -7.83
CA GLN A 139 -6.67 -7.26 -8.41
C GLN A 139 -5.39 -6.94 -9.18
N LEU A 140 -4.27 -7.48 -8.70
CA LEU A 140 -3.02 -7.55 -9.46
C LEU A 140 -3.16 -8.69 -10.48
N THR A 141 -2.94 -8.37 -11.75
CA THR A 141 -3.02 -9.30 -12.87
C THR A 141 -1.72 -9.30 -13.66
N VAL A 142 -1.13 -10.47 -13.82
CA VAL A 142 0.02 -10.71 -14.70
C VAL A 142 -0.45 -11.52 -15.90
N ASP A 143 -0.50 -10.88 -17.06
CA ASP A 143 -0.78 -11.53 -18.34
C ASP A 143 0.53 -11.80 -19.06
N ALA A 144 0.87 -13.08 -19.23
CA ALA A 144 2.08 -13.51 -19.92
C ALA A 144 1.74 -14.25 -21.21
N ASN A 145 2.42 -13.92 -22.29
CA ASN A 145 2.33 -14.59 -23.58
C ASN A 145 3.69 -15.23 -23.92
N VAL A 146 3.69 -16.56 -23.98
CA VAL A 146 4.87 -17.35 -24.35
C VAL A 146 4.75 -17.73 -25.82
N THR A 147 5.66 -17.24 -26.65
CA THR A 147 5.68 -17.48 -28.09
C THR A 147 6.89 -18.30 -28.48
N ALA A 148 6.68 -19.41 -29.20
CA ALA A 148 7.73 -20.22 -29.82
C ALA A 148 7.76 -19.95 -31.33
N GLU A 149 8.60 -19.02 -31.76
CA GLU A 149 8.56 -18.46 -33.12
C GLU A 149 8.77 -19.51 -34.20
N ARG A 150 9.76 -20.40 -34.01
CA ARG A 150 10.06 -21.49 -34.96
C ARG A 150 8.90 -22.47 -35.15
N LEU A 151 8.06 -22.63 -34.13
CA LEU A 151 6.91 -23.52 -34.16
C LEU A 151 5.62 -22.80 -34.56
N GLY A 152 5.64 -21.46 -34.67
CA GLY A 152 4.45 -20.65 -34.91
C GLY A 152 3.36 -20.85 -33.85
N ARG A 153 3.74 -21.13 -32.60
CA ARG A 153 2.82 -21.41 -31.49
C ARG A 153 2.97 -20.35 -30.41
N SER A 154 1.86 -19.95 -29.81
CA SER A 154 1.84 -19.12 -28.61
C SER A 154 0.87 -19.68 -27.57
N LYS A 155 1.12 -19.35 -26.31
CA LYS A 155 0.25 -19.69 -25.18
C LYS A 155 0.20 -18.51 -24.21
N GLN A 156 -1.01 -18.11 -23.86
CA GLN A 156 -1.25 -17.08 -22.85
C GLN A 156 -1.52 -17.71 -21.48
N PHE A 157 -1.04 -17.04 -20.44
CA PHE A 157 -1.21 -17.35 -19.04
C PHE A 157 -1.62 -16.08 -18.32
N THR A 158 -2.56 -16.20 -17.39
CA THR A 158 -3.02 -15.08 -16.56
C THR A 158 -2.92 -15.53 -15.11
N ILE A 159 -2.25 -14.73 -14.28
CA ILE A 159 -2.15 -14.92 -12.83
C ILE A 159 -2.80 -13.71 -12.17
N THR A 160 -3.69 -13.95 -11.22
CA THR A 160 -4.39 -12.88 -10.50
C THR A 160 -4.16 -12.99 -8.99
N ARG A 161 -3.94 -11.87 -8.31
CA ARG A 161 -3.78 -11.79 -6.86
C ARG A 161 -4.63 -10.64 -6.29
N PRO A 162 -5.40 -10.86 -5.21
CA PRO A 162 -6.13 -9.77 -4.56
C PRO A 162 -5.18 -8.95 -3.67
N ILE A 163 -5.43 -7.65 -3.62
CA ILE A 163 -4.83 -6.70 -2.68
C ILE A 163 -6.00 -6.02 -1.97
N GLN A 164 -6.00 -6.02 -0.64
CA GLN A 164 -7.07 -5.46 0.17
C GLN A 164 -6.45 -4.63 1.29
N THR A 165 -7.03 -3.47 1.57
CA THR A 165 -6.66 -2.63 2.71
C THR A 165 -7.91 -2.24 3.49
N ASP A 166 -7.70 -1.69 4.69
CA ASP A 166 -8.74 -1.05 5.48
C ASP A 166 -8.18 0.23 6.11
N LEU A 167 -8.00 1.26 5.29
CA LEU A 167 -7.37 2.54 5.64
C LEU A 167 -8.25 3.40 6.56
N LEU A 168 -9.57 3.23 6.50
CA LEU A 168 -10.52 4.04 7.28
C LEU A 168 -11.26 3.25 8.38
N GLY A 169 -11.18 1.92 8.41
CA GLY A 169 -11.96 1.10 9.35
C GLY A 169 -11.70 1.42 10.81
N GLN A 170 -10.46 1.76 11.17
CA GLN A 170 -10.10 2.15 12.53
C GLN A 170 -10.46 3.59 12.90
N PHE A 171 -10.95 4.39 11.95
CA PHE A 171 -11.39 5.76 12.19
C PHE A 171 -12.72 5.81 12.97
N SER A 172 -13.55 4.78 12.79
CA SER A 172 -14.86 4.65 13.42
C SER A 172 -14.72 4.35 14.92
N SER A 173 -15.16 5.26 15.78
CA SER A 173 -15.09 5.10 17.23
C SER A 173 -16.29 5.72 17.94
N ASN A 174 -16.76 5.07 19.00
CA ASN A 174 -17.78 5.57 19.93
C ASN A 174 -17.18 5.93 21.31
N GLU A 175 -15.85 6.04 21.39
CA GLU A 175 -15.17 6.41 22.63
C GLU A 175 -15.20 7.93 22.84
N THR A 176 -15.77 8.35 23.97
CA THR A 176 -15.72 9.75 24.42
C THR A 176 -14.30 10.16 24.78
N ARG A 177 -13.73 11.08 23.99
CA ARG A 177 -12.37 11.59 24.15
C ARG A 177 -12.37 13.09 24.41
N PRO A 178 -11.66 13.59 25.44
CA PRO A 178 -11.61 15.02 25.75
C PRO A 178 -10.65 15.77 24.82
N VAL A 179 -11.06 16.94 24.35
CA VAL A 179 -10.21 17.93 23.68
C VAL A 179 -9.66 18.86 24.76
N ARG A 180 -8.40 18.65 25.14
CA ARG A 180 -7.74 19.45 26.17
C ARG A 180 -7.11 20.70 25.58
N ALA A 181 -7.11 21.77 26.37
CA ALA A 181 -6.48 23.03 25.97
C ALA A 181 -4.95 22.97 25.99
N ASP A 182 -4.34 21.92 26.57
CA ASP A 182 -2.96 21.87 27.07
C ASP A 182 -1.87 22.29 26.07
N ASP A 183 -2.13 22.20 24.76
CA ASP A 183 -1.21 22.63 23.69
C ASP A 183 -1.80 23.68 22.73
N SER A 184 -2.74 24.49 23.22
CA SER A 184 -3.42 25.52 22.45
C SER A 184 -3.19 26.91 23.04
N ALA A 185 -3.56 27.95 22.29
CA ALA A 185 -3.60 29.31 22.80
C ALA A 185 -4.62 29.51 23.94
N LEU A 186 -5.47 28.50 24.23
CA LEU A 186 -6.43 28.50 25.34
C LEU A 186 -5.83 28.02 26.67
N THR A 187 -4.59 27.50 26.72
CA THR A 187 -4.00 27.00 27.97
C THR A 187 -3.99 28.08 29.05
N GLY A 188 -4.76 27.87 30.12
CA GLY A 188 -4.87 28.81 31.25
C GLY A 188 -5.74 30.05 30.97
N SER A 189 -6.48 30.08 29.86
CA SER A 189 -7.46 31.13 29.58
C SER A 189 -8.62 31.04 30.58
N PRO A 190 -9.05 32.15 31.21
CA PRO A 190 -10.26 32.15 32.05
C PRO A 190 -11.54 32.05 31.21
N LEU A 191 -11.44 32.19 29.89
CA LEU A 191 -12.60 32.15 29.00
C LEU A 191 -13.14 30.74 28.84
N VAL A 192 -12.30 29.70 28.87
CA VAL A 192 -12.68 28.31 28.57
C VAL A 192 -12.11 27.36 29.60
N GLU A 193 -12.97 26.54 30.21
CA GLU A 193 -12.53 25.48 31.11
C GLU A 193 -12.02 24.26 30.33
N SER A 194 -10.98 23.59 30.84
CA SER A 194 -10.49 22.34 30.24
C SER A 194 -11.26 21.15 30.82
N PRO A 195 -11.77 20.21 29.99
CA PRO A 195 -11.61 20.15 28.53
C PRO A 195 -12.51 21.14 27.76
N VAL A 196 -11.99 21.66 26.66
CA VAL A 196 -12.69 22.62 25.78
C VAL A 196 -13.99 22.02 25.25
N MET A 197 -13.90 20.77 24.79
CA MET A 197 -15.03 19.96 24.32
C MET A 197 -14.72 18.47 24.46
N TYR A 198 -15.72 17.62 24.22
CA TYR A 198 -15.54 16.19 24.08
C TYR A 198 -15.94 15.75 22.67
N VAL A 199 -15.21 14.77 22.11
CA VAL A 199 -15.63 14.06 20.90
C VAL A 199 -16.19 12.72 21.34
N ASN A 200 -17.47 12.48 21.09
CA ASN A 200 -18.18 11.25 21.52
C ASN A 200 -18.14 10.15 20.47
N GLU A 201 -18.15 10.54 19.20
CA GLU A 201 -18.22 9.61 18.07
C GLU A 201 -17.39 10.20 16.92
N THR A 202 -16.68 9.33 16.20
CA THR A 202 -15.99 9.64 14.94
C THR A 202 -16.34 8.58 13.91
N ASP A 203 -16.51 9.01 12.67
CA ASP A 203 -16.75 8.14 11.51
C ASP A 203 -16.03 8.74 10.29
N ALA A 204 -15.63 7.89 9.36
CA ALA A 204 -15.02 8.33 8.10
C ALA A 204 -15.41 7.41 6.95
N GLU A 205 -15.63 8.04 5.80
CA GLU A 205 -15.93 7.34 4.55
C GLU A 205 -15.19 7.97 3.38
N TRP A 206 -14.92 7.16 2.36
CA TRP A 206 -14.38 7.66 1.10
C TRP A 206 -15.41 8.51 0.35
N GLY A 207 -14.98 9.69 -0.09
CA GLY A 207 -15.76 10.54 -0.97
C GLY A 207 -15.60 10.16 -2.46
N ALA A 208 -16.10 11.04 -3.33
CA ALA A 208 -15.98 10.86 -4.78
C ALA A 208 -14.53 11.05 -5.25
N VAL A 209 -13.81 9.95 -5.47
CA VAL A 209 -12.42 9.93 -5.93
C VAL A 209 -12.27 10.46 -7.36
N THR A 210 -11.33 11.38 -7.55
CA THR A 210 -10.97 11.95 -8.86
C THR A 210 -9.55 11.53 -9.27
N SER A 211 -9.03 12.08 -10.37
CA SER A 211 -7.61 11.91 -10.74
C SER A 211 -6.68 12.73 -9.86
N GLU A 212 -7.16 13.84 -9.29
CA GLU A 212 -6.33 14.80 -8.53
C GLU A 212 -6.38 14.50 -7.03
N GLU A 213 -7.53 14.08 -6.53
CA GLU A 213 -7.77 13.91 -5.10
C GLU A 213 -8.55 12.64 -4.78
N THR A 214 -8.24 12.06 -3.63
CA THR A 214 -9.01 11.00 -2.98
C THR A 214 -9.61 11.57 -1.68
N PRO A 215 -10.87 12.05 -1.71
CA PRO A 215 -11.49 12.70 -0.57
C PRO A 215 -11.88 11.71 0.54
N ILE A 216 -11.78 12.14 1.79
CA ILE A 216 -12.28 11.43 2.97
C ILE A 216 -13.29 12.36 3.66
N ASN A 217 -14.54 11.93 3.76
CA ASN A 217 -15.53 12.65 4.55
C ASN A 217 -15.42 12.16 5.99
N VAL A 218 -15.27 13.08 6.92
CA VAL A 218 -15.11 12.78 8.35
C VAL A 218 -16.23 13.44 9.11
N ASP A 219 -16.94 12.65 9.91
CA ASP A 219 -18.00 13.10 10.78
C ASP A 219 -17.61 12.87 12.25
N PHE A 220 -17.94 13.82 13.11
CA PHE A 220 -17.78 13.63 14.55
C PHE A 220 -18.89 14.31 15.36
N VAL A 221 -19.18 13.73 16.53
CA VAL A 221 -20.17 14.28 17.47
C VAL A 221 -19.42 14.99 18.60
N ALA A 222 -19.50 16.31 18.63
CA ALA A 222 -18.84 17.13 19.63
C ALA A 222 -19.82 17.56 20.73
N TYR A 223 -19.47 17.34 22.00
CA TYR A 223 -20.18 17.82 23.17
C TYR A 223 -19.47 19.04 23.76
N ASN A 224 -20.22 20.12 23.98
CA ASN A 224 -19.74 21.33 24.63
C ASN A 224 -20.07 21.29 26.14
N PRO A 225 -19.07 21.14 27.03
CA PRO A 225 -19.26 21.16 28.47
C PRO A 225 -19.36 22.58 29.06
N GLN A 226 -19.15 23.63 28.26
CA GLN A 226 -19.19 25.01 28.73
C GLN A 226 -20.64 25.49 28.93
N ASP A 227 -20.83 26.48 29.81
CA ASP A 227 -22.13 27.10 30.10
C ASP A 227 -22.55 28.17 29.05
N TYR A 228 -21.79 28.30 27.98
CA TYR A 228 -22.04 29.17 26.82
C TYR A 228 -21.76 28.42 25.51
N PRO A 229 -22.32 28.87 24.37
CA PRO A 229 -22.11 28.20 23.07
C PRO A 229 -20.68 28.37 22.55
N LEU A 230 -20.16 27.32 21.91
CA LEU A 230 -18.90 27.35 21.16
C LEU A 230 -19.20 27.38 19.66
N THR A 231 -18.44 28.15 18.89
CA THR A 231 -18.49 28.11 17.42
C THR A 231 -17.20 27.51 16.89
N VAL A 232 -17.29 26.46 16.09
CA VAL A 232 -16.16 25.97 15.29
C VAL A 232 -16.27 26.61 13.91
N SER A 233 -15.29 27.44 13.55
CA SER A 233 -15.28 28.20 12.28
C SER A 233 -14.44 27.54 11.18
N SER A 234 -13.45 26.72 11.54
CA SER A 234 -12.72 25.91 10.58
C SER A 234 -12.12 24.65 11.22
N ILE A 235 -11.86 23.65 10.39
CA ILE A 235 -11.10 22.46 10.74
C ILE A 235 -9.99 22.31 9.72
N ASP A 236 -8.75 22.50 10.15
CA ASP A 236 -7.56 22.21 9.36
C ASP A 236 -7.14 20.76 9.56
N TYR A 237 -6.54 20.17 8.54
CA TYR A 237 -6.04 18.81 8.58
C TYR A 237 -4.68 18.66 7.91
N GLU A 238 -3.94 17.65 8.34
CA GLU A 238 -2.68 17.17 7.76
C GLU A 238 -2.72 15.64 7.71
N ILE A 239 -2.43 15.05 6.55
CA ILE A 239 -2.37 13.60 6.32
C ILE A 239 -0.94 13.27 5.89
N THR A 240 -0.28 12.41 6.66
CA THR A 240 1.02 11.85 6.30
C THR A 240 0.94 10.33 6.17
N MET A 241 1.73 9.77 5.26
CA MET A 241 1.92 8.33 5.12
C MET A 241 3.43 8.09 5.06
N ASN A 242 4.02 7.45 6.07
CA ASN A 242 5.47 7.33 6.24
C ASN A 242 6.19 8.69 6.20
N ASP A 243 5.66 9.68 6.95
CA ASP A 243 6.14 11.07 6.97
C ASP A 243 6.04 11.85 5.64
N VAL A 244 5.55 11.23 4.56
CA VAL A 244 5.25 11.91 3.30
C VAL A 244 3.92 12.66 3.45
N LEU A 245 3.93 13.98 3.25
CA LEU A 245 2.72 14.80 3.28
C LEU A 245 1.86 14.52 2.05
N VAL A 246 0.84 13.68 2.22
CA VAL A 246 -0.06 13.28 1.14
C VAL A 246 -1.35 14.09 1.12
N GLY A 247 -1.64 14.89 2.14
CA GLY A 247 -2.82 15.76 2.14
C GLY A 247 -2.71 16.87 3.19
N GLN A 248 -3.14 18.08 2.84
CA GLN A 248 -3.32 19.16 3.79
C GLN A 248 -4.45 20.07 3.31
N GLY A 249 -5.21 20.66 4.23
CA GLY A 249 -6.26 21.58 3.86
C GLY A 249 -6.99 22.17 5.04
N SER A 250 -8.03 22.94 4.73
CA SER A 250 -8.94 23.54 5.70
C SER A 250 -10.36 23.41 5.19
N SER A 251 -11.26 22.99 6.07
CA SER A 251 -12.70 22.98 5.82
C SER A 251 -13.33 24.08 6.64
N GLU A 252 -13.89 25.09 5.98
CA GLU A 252 -14.70 26.11 6.64
C GLU A 252 -15.97 25.46 7.19
N THR A 253 -16.27 25.75 8.44
CA THR A 253 -17.49 25.33 9.11
C THR A 253 -18.07 26.51 9.87
N ASN A 254 -19.33 26.44 10.28
CA ASN A 254 -19.93 27.40 11.20
C ASN A 254 -20.80 26.63 12.20
N ALA A 255 -20.25 25.53 12.70
CA ALA A 255 -20.94 24.67 13.64
C ALA A 255 -21.02 25.37 14.99
N ALA A 256 -22.22 25.81 15.35
CA ALA A 256 -22.52 26.32 16.68
C ALA A 256 -22.90 25.14 17.57
N ILE A 257 -22.05 24.82 18.55
CA ILE A 257 -22.26 23.76 19.52
C ILE A 257 -22.89 24.42 20.77
N PRO A 258 -24.19 24.21 21.04
CA PRO A 258 -24.86 24.86 22.16
C PRO A 258 -24.24 24.46 23.50
N SER A 259 -24.45 25.27 24.53
CA SER A 259 -24.02 24.95 25.89
C SER A 259 -24.64 23.64 26.37
N GLU A 260 -23.84 22.82 27.05
CA GLU A 260 -24.23 21.51 27.62
C GLU A 260 -24.94 20.58 26.62
N ALA A 261 -24.58 20.68 25.34
CA ALA A 261 -25.22 19.95 24.25
C ALA A 261 -24.21 19.35 23.27
N THR A 262 -24.69 18.40 22.46
CA THR A 262 -23.95 17.79 21.37
C THR A 262 -24.34 18.38 20.02
N GLU A 263 -23.37 18.54 19.13
CA GLU A 263 -23.60 18.88 17.72
C GLU A 263 -22.77 17.94 16.83
N ARG A 264 -23.32 17.57 15.66
CA ARG A 264 -22.56 16.82 14.66
C ARG A 264 -21.82 17.81 13.77
N VAL A 265 -20.51 17.61 13.64
CA VAL A 265 -19.65 18.43 12.79
C VAL A 265 -19.10 17.54 11.69
N GLN A 266 -19.21 18.03 10.46
CA GLN A 266 -18.73 17.34 9.27
C GLN A 266 -17.54 18.11 8.72
N THR A 267 -16.51 17.39 8.27
CA THR A 267 -15.36 17.97 7.57
C THR A 267 -14.98 17.10 6.40
N ARG A 268 -14.44 17.73 5.36
CA ARG A 268 -13.91 17.03 4.18
C ARG A 268 -12.40 17.18 4.19
N THR A 269 -11.71 16.06 4.24
CA THR A 269 -10.27 16.00 3.99
C THR A 269 -10.02 15.35 2.63
N ALA A 270 -8.78 15.40 2.15
CA ALA A 270 -8.41 14.80 0.88
C ALA A 270 -6.92 14.45 0.85
N ILE A 271 -6.63 13.29 0.27
CA ILE A 271 -5.31 12.91 -0.21
C ILE A 271 -5.10 13.52 -1.59
N THR A 272 -4.00 14.23 -1.78
CA THR A 272 -3.51 14.74 -3.06
C THR A 272 -2.79 13.63 -3.80
N ASN A 273 -3.40 13.13 -4.88
CA ASN A 273 -2.91 11.96 -5.60
C ASN A 273 -1.52 12.16 -6.21
N ALA A 274 -1.12 13.40 -6.48
CA ALA A 274 0.20 13.72 -7.03
C ALA A 274 1.38 13.44 -6.07
N ASN A 275 1.12 13.20 -4.79
CA ASN A 275 2.16 12.89 -3.79
C ASN A 275 2.23 11.38 -3.49
N LEU A 276 1.41 10.55 -4.17
CA LEU A 276 1.34 9.12 -3.90
C LEU A 276 2.51 8.31 -4.48
N ASP A 277 3.23 8.84 -5.46
CA ASP A 277 4.44 8.21 -6.01
C ASP A 277 5.61 8.25 -5.00
N GLU A 278 5.76 9.35 -4.25
CA GLU A 278 6.71 9.46 -3.15
C GLU A 278 6.31 8.57 -1.96
N TRP A 279 5.03 8.56 -1.59
CA TRP A 279 4.53 7.61 -0.58
C TRP A 279 4.83 6.17 -0.98
N TRP A 280 4.58 5.78 -2.22
CA TRP A 280 4.84 4.43 -2.70
C TRP A 280 6.29 4.00 -2.52
N ALA A 281 7.24 4.89 -2.84
CA ALA A 281 8.64 4.61 -2.62
C ALA A 281 8.93 4.33 -1.13
N SER A 282 8.44 5.20 -0.24
CA SER A 282 8.61 5.01 1.21
C SER A 282 7.94 3.73 1.74
N HIS A 283 6.78 3.35 1.19
CA HIS A 283 6.07 2.12 1.54
C HIS A 283 6.90 0.89 1.22
N LEU A 284 7.49 0.83 0.02
CA LEU A 284 8.35 -0.29 -0.38
C LEU A 284 9.69 -0.32 0.37
N GLU A 285 10.26 0.85 0.70
CA GLU A 285 11.47 0.94 1.52
C GLU A 285 11.25 0.47 2.97
N ASN A 286 10.02 0.62 3.47
CA ASN A 286 9.58 0.14 4.78
C ASN A 286 8.92 -1.25 4.71
N ASP A 287 9.41 -2.13 3.85
CA ASP A 287 8.94 -3.53 3.74
C ASP A 287 7.42 -3.67 3.50
N GLN A 288 6.85 -2.78 2.67
CA GLN A 288 5.41 -2.70 2.41
C GLN A 288 4.57 -2.34 3.65
N VAL A 289 5.14 -1.55 4.55
CA VAL A 289 4.46 -1.00 5.73
C VAL A 289 4.29 0.52 5.57
N THR A 290 3.11 1.00 5.92
CA THR A 290 2.81 2.43 5.98
C THR A 290 2.24 2.83 7.33
N ASP A 291 2.90 3.78 7.98
CA ASP A 291 2.32 4.52 9.09
C ASP A 291 1.50 5.69 8.55
N LEU A 292 0.17 5.55 8.60
CA LEU A 292 -0.79 6.61 8.29
C LEU A 292 -0.99 7.48 9.53
N GLN A 293 -0.92 8.79 9.37
CA GLN A 293 -1.28 9.74 10.41
C GLN A 293 -2.18 10.85 9.84
N ILE A 294 -3.30 11.12 10.52
CA ILE A 294 -4.18 12.24 10.23
C ILE A 294 -4.25 13.12 11.48
N ARG A 295 -3.88 14.40 11.36
CA ARG A 295 -3.94 15.37 12.45
C ARG A 295 -4.98 16.43 12.18
N PHE A 296 -5.73 16.82 13.20
CA PHE A 296 -6.77 17.84 13.08
C PHE A 296 -6.54 19.04 13.99
N TYR A 297 -6.88 20.22 13.50
CA TYR A 297 -6.86 21.47 14.26
C TYR A 297 -8.17 22.20 14.05
N ALA A 298 -8.87 22.58 15.12
CA ALA A 298 -10.09 23.36 15.06
C ALA A 298 -9.79 24.83 15.36
N THR A 299 -10.43 25.74 14.62
CA THR A 299 -10.53 27.14 15.00
C THR A 299 -11.84 27.32 15.77
N VAL A 300 -11.73 27.58 17.07
CA VAL A 300 -12.88 27.77 17.98
C VAL A 300 -13.00 29.24 18.33
N GLU A 301 -14.20 29.79 18.21
CA GLU A 301 -14.52 31.16 18.57
C GLU A 301 -15.27 31.24 19.89
N VAL A 302 -14.76 32.08 20.80
CA VAL A 302 -15.33 32.33 22.13
C VAL A 302 -15.31 33.84 22.39
N GLU A 303 -16.48 34.42 22.69
CA GLU A 303 -16.64 35.87 22.93
C GLU A 303 -16.02 36.77 21.83
N GLY A 304 -16.02 36.32 20.58
CA GLY A 304 -15.46 37.06 19.44
C GLY A 304 -13.93 36.95 19.29
N GLN A 305 -13.28 36.06 20.04
CA GLN A 305 -11.87 35.71 19.89
C GLN A 305 -11.74 34.31 19.29
N SER A 306 -10.89 34.15 18.27
CA SER A 306 -10.63 32.87 17.61
C SER A 306 -9.36 32.22 18.15
N PHE A 307 -9.44 30.92 18.45
CA PHE A 307 -8.34 30.13 18.98
C PHE A 307 -8.15 28.87 18.16
N ARG A 308 -6.90 28.57 17.79
CA ARG A 308 -6.56 27.29 17.16
C ARG A 308 -6.27 26.24 18.24
N VAL A 309 -6.98 25.13 18.19
CA VAL A 309 -6.92 24.04 19.18
C VAL A 309 -6.58 22.74 18.45
N PRO A 310 -5.49 22.04 18.81
CA PRO A 310 -5.24 20.69 18.34
C PRO A 310 -6.36 19.76 18.81
N VAL A 311 -7.02 19.07 17.88
CA VAL A 311 -8.15 18.19 18.21
C VAL A 311 -7.65 16.76 18.27
N ARG A 312 -6.78 16.46 19.24
CA ARG A 312 -6.17 15.12 19.36
C ARG A 312 -7.15 13.98 19.54
N ALA A 313 -8.37 14.30 19.95
CA ALA A 313 -9.46 13.34 19.99
C ALA A 313 -9.89 12.85 18.59
N LEU A 314 -9.55 13.58 17.53
CA LEU A 314 -9.76 13.22 16.13
C LEU A 314 -8.48 12.72 15.45
N ASP A 315 -7.31 12.89 16.07
CA ASP A 315 -6.07 12.42 15.49
C ASP A 315 -6.14 10.90 15.29
N HIS A 316 -5.74 10.46 14.11
CA HIS A 316 -5.77 9.05 13.72
C HIS A 316 -4.35 8.59 13.39
N GLN A 317 -4.00 7.40 13.85
CA GLN A 317 -2.75 6.74 13.52
C GLN A 317 -3.04 5.27 13.28
N ASP A 318 -2.58 4.76 12.14
CA ASP A 318 -2.72 3.35 11.80
C ASP A 318 -1.49 2.84 11.06
N THR A 319 -1.25 1.53 11.14
CA THR A 319 -0.18 0.85 10.42
C THR A 319 -0.82 -0.09 9.39
N ILE A 320 -0.53 0.17 8.12
CA ILE A 320 -1.09 -0.55 6.98
C ILE A 320 0.01 -1.40 6.37
N GLU A 321 -0.23 -2.70 6.27
CA GLU A 321 0.70 -3.66 5.69
C GLU A 321 0.13 -4.21 4.39
N THR A 322 0.97 -4.35 3.37
CA THR A 322 0.59 -5.10 2.16
C THR A 322 1.59 -6.22 1.89
N HIS A 323 1.09 -7.27 1.23
CA HIS A 323 1.91 -8.43 0.88
C HIS A 323 1.71 -8.75 -0.60
N ILE A 324 2.24 -7.90 -1.47
CA ILE A 324 2.00 -7.96 -2.92
C ILE A 324 2.54 -9.27 -3.54
N PHE A 325 3.62 -9.81 -2.97
CA PHE A 325 4.25 -11.05 -3.43
C PHE A 325 3.91 -12.29 -2.61
N GLU A 326 3.23 -12.17 -1.47
CA GLU A 326 2.92 -13.33 -0.62
C GLU A 326 1.57 -13.96 -1.00
N ASP A 327 1.45 -15.28 -0.77
CA ASP A 327 0.14 -15.91 -0.72
C ASP A 327 -0.45 -15.62 0.66
N ASN A 328 -1.65 -15.05 0.73
CA ASN A 328 -2.44 -15.03 1.96
C ASN A 328 -2.81 -16.47 2.33
N ALA A 329 -1.87 -17.21 2.92
CA ALA A 329 -2.14 -18.44 3.62
C ALA A 329 -2.83 -18.07 4.93
N SER A 330 -4.16 -18.00 4.86
CA SER A 330 -5.07 -17.97 6.01
C SER A 330 -4.78 -19.10 7.00
#